data_AF-A0A349ZPB9-F1
#
_entry.id   AF-A0A349ZPB9-F1
#
_cell.length_a   1.000
_cell.length_b   1.000
_cell.length_c   1.000
_cell.angle_alpha   90.00
_cell.angle_beta   90.00
_cell.angle_gamma   90.00
#
_symmetry.space_group_name_H-M   'P 1'
#
loop_
_entity.id
_entity.type
_entity.pdbx_description
1 polymer ?
#
loop_
_entity_poly.entity_id
_entity_poly.type
_entity_poly.pdbx_seq_one_letter_code
_entity_poly.pdbx_strand_id
1 'polypeptide(L)'
;MSNVKRTIGSVMLILSIFFCTTFPVQAQNSVSAYLFYGDGCPHCAKERNFLHQLEKKYAQLKIKEYEIYYNQQNSSFLKEVAHQLNAEAGGVPFLVIGKKYFIGYAEGATSNEIEQAVLECTENACDDFVVSIVDGSGNEKAEIGDISTNSLSVNTSVTEGGKIQVPFFGTVQIDTLSLPVLTFILAFLDGFNPCAMWTLLFLISLLLGMRDRKRMWILGVAFIISSATVYFLFLSAWLNIFLFLGFIVWVRMLIGILALGTGGYYMQDFLKNKQGSCSITGNQKRQQIFQKLQKITEKPQLILALGGIILLAIAVNMVELICSAGLPAIYTQILSLSHLPLWQYYFYLGFYIFIFMLDDLFVFFTAMITLQAVGIQSTYARYSHLIGGICMFIIGVLLLFKPEWLMFG
;
A
#
# COMPACT_ATOMS: atom_id res chain seq x y z
N MET A 1 63.48 -32.13 -55.23
CA MET A 1 62.80 -31.90 -53.93
C MET A 1 62.44 -30.43 -53.63
N SER A 2 62.87 -29.45 -54.44
CA SER A 2 62.53 -28.02 -54.23
C SER A 2 61.09 -27.66 -54.61
N ASN A 3 60.58 -28.19 -55.73
CA ASN A 3 59.23 -27.84 -56.23
C ASN A 3 58.08 -28.38 -55.36
N VAL A 4 58.28 -29.48 -54.64
CA VAL A 4 57.25 -30.10 -53.77
C VAL A 4 57.07 -29.33 -52.46
N LYS A 5 58.14 -28.77 -51.89
CA LYS A 5 58.04 -27.94 -50.67
C LYS A 5 57.30 -26.61 -50.93
N ARG A 6 57.45 -26.07 -52.14
CA ARG A 6 56.81 -24.80 -52.53
C ARG A 6 55.31 -24.96 -52.77
N THR A 7 54.88 -26.07 -53.38
CA THR A 7 53.45 -26.37 -53.54
C THR A 7 52.77 -26.70 -52.22
N ILE A 8 53.42 -27.42 -51.30
CA ILE A 8 52.85 -27.69 -49.97
C ILE A 8 52.69 -26.40 -49.15
N GLY A 9 53.68 -25.50 -49.20
CA GLY A 9 53.59 -24.19 -48.53
C GLY A 9 52.46 -23.31 -49.08
N SER A 10 52.27 -23.28 -50.40
CA SER A 10 51.18 -22.52 -51.03
C SER A 10 49.80 -23.12 -50.72
N VAL A 11 49.67 -24.45 -50.69
CA VAL A 11 48.40 -25.12 -50.32
C VAL A 11 48.06 -24.89 -48.85
N MET A 12 49.05 -24.90 -47.95
CA MET A 12 48.82 -24.67 -46.52
C MET A 12 48.47 -23.20 -46.22
N LEU A 13 49.03 -22.25 -46.96
CA LEU A 13 48.68 -20.82 -46.87
C LEU A 13 47.25 -20.55 -47.38
N ILE A 14 46.84 -21.19 -48.48
CA ILE A 14 45.49 -21.06 -49.03
C ILE A 14 44.46 -21.73 -48.11
N LEU A 15 44.77 -22.87 -47.49
CA LEU A 15 43.90 -23.53 -46.51
C LEU A 15 43.73 -22.69 -45.23
N SER A 16 44.79 -21.99 -44.79
CA SER A 16 44.74 -21.09 -43.63
C SER A 16 43.94 -19.81 -43.90
N ILE A 17 43.91 -19.33 -45.14
CA ILE A 17 43.11 -18.16 -45.54
C ILE A 17 41.63 -18.56 -45.70
N PHE A 18 41.33 -19.79 -46.13
CA PHE A 18 39.96 -20.31 -46.25
C PHE A 18 39.30 -20.61 -44.90
N PHE A 19 40.08 -20.92 -43.85
CA PHE A 19 39.55 -21.12 -42.50
C PHE A 19 39.34 -19.81 -41.72
N CYS A 20 39.77 -18.67 -42.27
CA CYS A 20 39.66 -17.35 -41.65
C CYS A 20 38.45 -16.54 -42.17
N THR A 21 37.66 -17.09 -43.09
CA THR A 21 36.49 -16.40 -43.64
C THR A 21 35.21 -16.85 -42.95
N THR A 22 34.58 -15.85 -42.33
CA THR A 22 33.17 -15.76 -41.94
C THR A 22 32.69 -16.70 -40.84
N PHE A 23 33.05 -16.38 -39.58
CA PHE A 23 32.03 -16.50 -38.54
C PHE A 23 30.94 -15.47 -38.86
N PRO A 24 29.66 -15.85 -38.98
CA PRO A 24 28.60 -14.88 -39.06
C PRO A 24 28.62 -14.07 -37.76
N VAL A 25 29.04 -12.81 -37.84
CA VAL A 25 28.80 -11.85 -36.77
C VAL A 25 27.29 -11.64 -36.78
N GLN A 26 26.60 -12.32 -35.87
CA GLN A 26 25.17 -12.11 -35.68
C GLN A 26 25.01 -10.67 -35.18
N ALA A 27 24.40 -9.82 -36.01
CA ALA A 27 24.02 -8.48 -35.60
C ALA A 27 23.08 -8.63 -34.38
N GLN A 28 23.56 -8.26 -33.22
CA GLN A 28 22.83 -8.41 -31.97
C GLN A 28 21.90 -7.21 -31.84
N ASN A 29 20.59 -7.43 -31.93
CA ASN A 29 19.59 -6.37 -31.85
C ASN A 29 19.72 -5.65 -30.49
N SER A 30 19.97 -4.34 -30.52
CA SER A 30 20.00 -3.52 -29.31
C SER A 30 18.59 -3.30 -28.79
N VAL A 31 18.33 -3.61 -27.52
CA VAL A 31 17.02 -3.44 -26.88
C VAL A 31 17.07 -2.22 -25.97
N SER A 32 16.26 -1.21 -26.24
CA SER A 32 16.11 -0.05 -25.35
C SER A 32 14.94 -0.27 -24.39
N ALA A 33 15.16 -0.02 -23.11
CA ALA A 33 14.14 0.02 -22.07
C ALA A 33 14.03 1.44 -21.52
N TYR A 34 12.83 2.02 -21.54
CA TYR A 34 12.56 3.40 -21.11
C TYR A 34 11.81 3.38 -19.79
N LEU A 35 12.51 3.71 -18.70
CA LEU A 35 11.92 3.77 -17.37
C LEU A 35 11.59 5.21 -17.00
N PHE A 36 10.31 5.50 -16.81
CA PHE A 36 9.85 6.73 -16.19
C PHE A 36 9.65 6.50 -14.69
N TYR A 37 10.28 7.32 -13.87
CA TYR A 37 10.31 7.15 -12.42
C TYR A 37 10.12 8.48 -11.68
N GLY A 38 9.84 8.40 -10.38
CA GLY A 38 9.79 9.56 -9.48
C GLY A 38 10.86 9.48 -8.39
N ASP A 39 11.52 10.58 -8.08
CA ASP A 39 12.43 10.64 -6.93
C ASP A 39 11.67 10.45 -5.61
N GLY A 40 12.14 9.51 -4.79
CA GLY A 40 11.45 9.11 -3.55
C GLY A 40 10.39 8.01 -3.74
N CYS A 41 10.21 7.47 -4.94
CA CYS A 41 9.33 6.32 -5.23
C CYS A 41 10.01 4.98 -4.84
N PRO A 42 9.52 4.23 -3.83
CA PRO A 42 10.15 2.99 -3.38
C PRO A 42 10.11 1.86 -4.42
N HIS A 43 8.99 1.71 -5.14
CA HIS A 43 8.83 0.69 -6.18
C HIS A 43 9.74 0.96 -7.38
N CYS A 44 9.94 2.24 -7.73
CA CYS A 44 10.88 2.65 -8.77
C CYS A 44 12.32 2.27 -8.40
N ALA A 45 12.71 2.44 -7.12
CA ALA A 45 14.04 2.04 -6.66
C ALA A 45 14.26 0.52 -6.77
N LYS A 46 13.23 -0.28 -6.44
CA LYS A 46 13.26 -1.75 -6.60
C LYS A 46 13.41 -2.14 -8.07
N GLU A 47 12.63 -1.52 -8.97
CA GLU A 47 12.72 -1.80 -10.41
C GLU A 47 14.06 -1.42 -11.01
N ARG A 48 14.61 -0.24 -10.66
CA ARG A 48 15.93 0.20 -11.12
C ARG A 48 17.02 -0.80 -10.74
N ASN A 49 17.01 -1.28 -9.50
CA ASN A 49 17.96 -2.30 -9.04
C ASN A 49 17.85 -3.59 -9.86
N PHE A 50 16.62 -4.02 -10.17
CA PHE A 50 16.39 -5.19 -11.02
C PHE A 50 16.85 -4.97 -12.47
N LEU A 51 16.49 -3.84 -13.09
CA LEU A 51 16.91 -3.50 -14.45
C LEU A 51 18.44 -3.44 -14.55
N HIS A 52 19.15 -2.87 -13.57
CA HIS A 52 20.62 -2.91 -13.54
C HIS A 52 21.21 -4.33 -13.43
N GLN A 53 20.53 -5.26 -12.77
CA GLN A 53 20.94 -6.67 -12.78
C GLN A 53 20.67 -7.30 -14.16
N LEU A 54 19.57 -6.93 -14.79
CA LEU A 54 19.16 -7.40 -16.11
C LEU A 54 20.12 -6.91 -17.21
N GLU A 55 20.57 -5.65 -17.14
CA GLU A 55 21.57 -5.08 -18.05
C GLU A 55 22.92 -5.81 -17.98
N LYS A 56 23.30 -6.33 -16.80
CA LYS A 56 24.50 -7.19 -16.65
C LYS A 56 24.30 -8.56 -17.28
N LYS A 57 23.08 -9.08 -17.28
CA LYS A 57 22.73 -10.39 -17.84
C LYS A 57 22.57 -10.33 -19.36
N TYR A 58 22.05 -9.23 -19.89
CA TYR A 58 21.80 -9.00 -21.31
C TYR A 58 22.57 -7.77 -21.80
N ALA A 59 23.77 -7.98 -22.36
CA ALA A 59 24.65 -6.88 -22.80
C ALA A 59 24.03 -5.99 -23.89
N GLN A 60 23.02 -6.48 -24.61
CA GLN A 60 22.27 -5.71 -25.61
C GLN A 60 21.18 -4.80 -25.04
N LEU A 61 20.83 -4.95 -23.76
CA LEU A 61 19.84 -4.10 -23.08
C LEU A 61 20.47 -2.76 -22.74
N LYS A 62 19.77 -1.66 -23.06
CA LYS A 62 20.11 -0.30 -22.69
C LYS A 62 18.96 0.35 -21.96
N ILE A 63 19.21 0.76 -20.72
CA ILE A 63 18.18 1.38 -19.88
C ILE A 63 18.32 2.89 -20.00
N LYS A 64 17.21 3.57 -20.30
CA LYS A 64 17.08 5.02 -20.33
C LYS A 64 16.09 5.44 -19.24
N GLU A 65 16.54 6.26 -18.31
CA GLU A 65 15.76 6.62 -17.13
C GLU A 65 15.32 8.09 -17.19
N TYR A 66 14.03 8.35 -16.93
CA TYR A 66 13.41 9.67 -16.99
C TYR A 66 12.70 9.97 -15.66
N GLU A 67 13.28 10.85 -14.86
CA GLU A 67 12.64 11.34 -13.62
C GLU A 67 11.48 12.27 -13.99
N ILE A 68 10.28 12.12 -13.41
CA ILE A 68 9.09 12.89 -13.80
C ILE A 68 8.49 13.79 -12.68
N TYR A 69 8.88 13.64 -11.41
CA TYR A 69 8.31 14.45 -10.33
C TYR A 69 8.86 15.87 -10.33
N TYR A 70 10.14 16.03 -10.66
CA TYR A 70 10.83 17.32 -10.66
C TYR A 70 11.24 17.78 -12.06
N ASN A 71 10.98 16.98 -13.09
CA ASN A 71 11.20 17.35 -14.48
C ASN A 71 9.90 17.34 -15.31
N GLN A 72 9.40 18.54 -15.59
CA GLN A 72 8.17 18.73 -16.36
C GLN A 72 8.28 18.26 -17.82
N GLN A 73 9.46 18.33 -18.43
CA GLN A 73 9.67 17.85 -19.81
C GLN A 73 9.52 16.33 -19.88
N ASN A 74 10.11 15.61 -18.92
CA ASN A 74 9.98 14.16 -18.82
C ASN A 74 8.55 13.73 -18.48
N SER A 75 7.84 14.51 -17.64
CA SER A 75 6.41 14.27 -17.36
C SER A 75 5.54 14.43 -18.61
N SER A 76 5.79 15.44 -19.43
CA SER A 76 5.11 15.60 -20.73
C SER A 76 5.47 14.48 -21.69
N PHE A 77 6.73 14.06 -21.72
CA PHE A 77 7.18 12.94 -22.55
C PHE A 77 6.49 11.63 -22.18
N LEU A 78 6.33 11.33 -20.89
CA LEU A 78 5.55 10.18 -20.44
C LEU A 78 4.10 10.21 -20.96
N LYS A 79 3.45 11.38 -20.90
CA LYS A 79 2.06 11.53 -21.38
C LYS A 79 1.93 11.23 -22.86
N GLU A 80 2.90 11.70 -23.65
CA GLU A 80 2.92 11.45 -25.09
C GLU A 80 3.17 9.97 -25.41
N VAL A 81 4.15 9.35 -24.75
CA VAL A 81 4.43 7.92 -24.89
C VAL A 81 3.22 7.07 -24.49
N ALA A 82 2.59 7.37 -23.35
CA ALA A 82 1.40 6.66 -22.89
C ALA A 82 0.23 6.82 -23.86
N HIS A 83 -0.02 8.02 -24.37
CA HIS A 83 -1.08 8.28 -25.35
C HIS A 83 -0.88 7.46 -26.64
N GLN A 84 0.34 7.40 -27.17
CA GLN A 84 0.65 6.62 -28.37
C GLN A 84 0.52 5.10 -28.16
N LEU A 85 0.74 4.63 -26.94
CA LEU A 85 0.54 3.22 -26.56
C LEU A 85 -0.92 2.89 -26.21
N ASN A 86 -1.85 3.86 -26.29
CA ASN A 86 -3.20 3.75 -25.73
C ASN A 86 -3.20 3.29 -24.26
N ALA A 87 -2.18 3.69 -23.51
CA ALA A 87 -2.01 3.40 -22.11
C ALA A 87 -2.45 4.59 -21.26
N GLU A 88 -3.02 4.33 -20.08
CA GLU A 88 -3.25 5.37 -19.09
C GLU A 88 -1.94 5.64 -18.33
N ALA A 89 -1.46 6.89 -18.35
CA ALA A 89 -0.30 7.32 -17.57
C ALA A 89 -0.64 7.46 -16.07
N GLY A 90 -1.04 6.34 -15.44
CA GLY A 90 -1.62 6.31 -14.10
C GLY A 90 -0.64 6.38 -12.94
N GLY A 91 0.67 6.20 -13.18
CA GLY A 91 1.68 6.23 -12.10
C GLY A 91 3.08 5.85 -12.54
N VAL A 92 4.00 5.83 -11.56
CA VAL A 92 5.39 5.37 -11.70
C VAL A 92 5.67 4.20 -10.74
N PRO A 93 6.60 3.30 -11.08
CA PRO A 93 7.39 3.28 -12.32
C PRO A 93 6.56 2.92 -13.56
N PHE A 94 6.90 3.51 -14.70
CA PHE A 94 6.31 3.19 -16.00
C PHE A 94 7.45 2.78 -16.94
N LEU A 95 7.46 1.53 -17.37
CA LEU A 95 8.54 0.97 -18.19
C LEU A 95 8.01 0.65 -19.58
N VAL A 96 8.76 1.01 -20.61
CA VAL A 96 8.47 0.65 -22.01
C VAL A 96 9.62 -0.15 -22.61
N ILE A 97 9.30 -1.29 -23.22
CA ILE A 97 10.24 -2.14 -23.97
C ILE A 97 9.57 -2.50 -25.30
N GLY A 98 10.11 -1.96 -26.40
CA GLY A 98 9.46 -2.09 -27.71
C GLY A 98 8.05 -1.50 -27.70
N LYS A 99 7.04 -2.31 -28.04
CA LYS A 99 5.61 -1.93 -28.00
C LYS A 99 4.90 -2.34 -26.70
N LYS A 100 5.60 -3.02 -25.77
CA LYS A 100 5.05 -3.43 -24.47
C LYS A 100 5.33 -2.36 -23.42
N TYR A 101 4.41 -2.18 -22.49
CA TYR A 101 4.58 -1.30 -21.34
C TYR A 101 4.17 -1.99 -20.04
N PHE A 102 4.73 -1.52 -18.93
CA PHE A 102 4.48 -2.00 -17.58
C PHE A 102 4.25 -0.82 -16.64
N ILE A 103 3.24 -0.91 -15.78
CA ILE A 103 2.90 0.13 -14.80
C ILE A 103 3.03 -0.49 -13.40
N GLY A 104 3.88 0.11 -12.56
CA GLY A 104 4.21 -0.42 -11.25
C GLY A 104 5.25 -1.55 -11.29
N TYR A 105 5.79 -1.89 -10.12
CA TYR A 105 6.79 -2.95 -10.00
C TYR A 105 6.57 -3.81 -8.76
N ALA A 106 6.40 -5.11 -9.00
CA ALA A 106 6.38 -6.15 -7.99
C ALA A 106 7.46 -7.21 -8.29
N GLU A 107 8.33 -7.46 -7.30
CA GLU A 107 9.42 -8.42 -7.41
C GLU A 107 8.87 -9.86 -7.57
N GLY A 108 9.37 -10.58 -8.58
CA GLY A 108 8.97 -11.96 -8.89
C GLY A 108 7.74 -12.11 -9.79
N ALA A 109 6.91 -11.07 -9.94
CA ALA A 109 5.81 -11.05 -10.92
C ALA A 109 6.24 -10.20 -12.14
N THR A 110 6.23 -8.88 -11.97
CA THR A 110 6.61 -7.92 -13.03
C THR A 110 8.05 -8.15 -13.50
N SER A 111 8.97 -8.55 -12.61
CA SER A 111 10.36 -8.85 -13.01
C SER A 111 10.47 -9.96 -14.06
N ASN A 112 9.63 -10.99 -13.98
CA ASN A 112 9.66 -12.09 -14.93
C ASN A 112 9.06 -11.68 -16.28
N GLU A 113 7.99 -10.88 -16.26
CA GLU A 113 7.36 -10.35 -17.47
C GLU A 113 8.28 -9.37 -18.20
N ILE A 114 9.00 -8.51 -17.46
CA ILE A 114 10.02 -7.61 -18.00
C ILE A 114 11.15 -8.41 -18.63
N GLU A 115 11.66 -9.44 -17.93
CA GLU A 115 12.72 -10.28 -18.49
C GLU A 115 12.26 -11.03 -19.75
N GLN A 116 11.03 -11.54 -19.78
CA GLN A 116 10.44 -12.13 -20.98
C GLN A 116 10.31 -11.12 -22.12
N ALA A 117 9.89 -9.90 -21.86
CA ALA A 117 9.82 -8.85 -22.89
C ALA A 117 11.21 -8.51 -23.45
N VAL A 118 12.26 -8.47 -22.60
CA VAL A 118 13.65 -8.29 -23.06
C VAL A 118 14.12 -9.47 -23.91
N LEU A 119 13.79 -10.70 -23.53
CA LEU A 119 14.12 -11.90 -24.30
C LEU A 119 13.43 -11.90 -25.67
N GLU A 120 12.12 -11.64 -25.72
CA GLU A 120 11.37 -11.54 -26.97
C GLU A 120 11.94 -10.46 -27.89
N CYS A 121 12.32 -9.30 -27.33
CA CYS A 121 12.93 -8.20 -28.08
C CYS A 121 14.39 -8.45 -28.48
N THR A 122 15.07 -9.39 -27.81
CA THR A 122 16.41 -9.84 -28.20
C THR A 122 16.34 -10.83 -29.35
N GLU A 123 15.39 -11.76 -29.30
CA GLU A 123 15.26 -12.86 -30.26
C GLU A 123 14.59 -12.42 -31.57
N ASN A 124 13.73 -11.40 -31.52
CA ASN A 124 13.03 -10.85 -32.68
C ASN A 124 13.51 -9.42 -32.99
N ALA A 125 13.14 -8.89 -34.17
CA ALA A 125 13.32 -7.47 -34.44
C ALA A 125 12.38 -6.67 -33.52
N CYS A 126 12.95 -5.93 -32.58
CA CYS A 126 12.23 -5.07 -31.64
C CYS A 126 12.29 -3.63 -32.14
N ASP A 127 11.17 -3.14 -32.70
CA ASP A 127 11.06 -1.73 -33.07
C ASP A 127 11.11 -0.87 -31.80
N ASP A 128 12.07 0.06 -31.74
CA ASP A 128 12.16 1.04 -30.67
C ASP A 128 11.06 2.09 -30.84
N PHE A 129 9.88 1.77 -30.29
CA PHE A 129 8.68 2.60 -30.39
C PHE A 129 8.91 4.01 -29.84
N VAL A 130 9.70 4.14 -28.78
CA VAL A 130 9.92 5.43 -28.10
C VAL A 130 10.86 6.34 -28.91
N VAL A 131 11.82 5.80 -29.65
CA VAL A 131 12.66 6.61 -30.58
C VAL A 131 11.82 7.24 -31.68
N SER A 132 10.82 6.52 -32.21
CA SER A 132 9.94 7.05 -33.26
C SER A 132 9.14 8.29 -32.82
N ILE A 133 8.94 8.45 -31.50
CA ILE A 133 8.26 9.60 -30.88
C ILE A 133 9.24 10.78 -30.72
N VAL A 134 10.51 10.51 -30.40
CA VAL A 134 11.54 11.55 -30.18
C VAL A 134 12.01 12.19 -31.48
N ASP A 135 12.09 11.45 -32.58
CA ASP A 135 12.66 11.93 -33.85
C ASP A 135 11.65 12.65 -34.79
N GLY A 136 10.42 12.94 -34.31
CA GLY A 136 9.46 13.80 -35.01
C GLY A 136 9.07 13.35 -36.42
N SER A 137 9.35 12.10 -36.80
CA SER A 137 9.08 11.55 -38.11
C SER A 137 7.72 10.86 -38.12
N GLY A 138 6.68 11.63 -37.85
CA GLY A 138 5.34 11.28 -38.31
C GLY A 138 5.34 11.36 -39.84
N ASN A 139 5.55 10.23 -40.51
CA ASN A 139 5.08 9.95 -41.87
C ASN A 139 5.42 8.51 -42.26
N GLU A 140 4.58 7.57 -41.85
CA GLU A 140 3.97 6.59 -42.77
C GLU A 140 2.82 5.91 -42.03
N LYS A 141 1.59 6.17 -42.49
CA LYS A 141 0.47 5.26 -42.23
C LYS A 141 0.80 3.97 -42.98
N ALA A 142 1.49 3.04 -42.33
CA ALA A 142 1.57 1.68 -42.82
C ALA A 142 0.18 1.05 -42.65
N GLU A 143 -0.45 0.73 -43.78
CA GLU A 143 -1.66 -0.08 -43.83
C GLU A 143 -1.43 -1.39 -43.06
N ILE A 144 -2.28 -1.63 -42.06
CA ILE A 144 -2.35 -2.90 -41.34
C ILE A 144 -3.02 -3.89 -42.31
N GLY A 145 -2.21 -4.65 -43.04
CA GLY A 145 -2.65 -5.81 -43.79
C GLY A 145 -3.05 -6.94 -42.84
N ASP A 146 -4.21 -7.53 -43.10
CA ASP A 146 -4.79 -8.66 -42.39
C ASP A 146 -3.77 -9.77 -42.10
N ILE A 147 -3.54 -10.04 -40.81
CA ILE A 147 -3.00 -11.31 -40.34
C ILE A 147 -4.07 -11.94 -39.44
N SER A 148 -4.84 -12.82 -40.07
CA SER A 148 -5.61 -13.95 -39.52
C SER A 148 -6.26 -13.75 -38.16
N THR A 149 -7.44 -13.13 -38.19
CA THR A 149 -8.53 -13.40 -37.24
C THR A 149 -8.97 -14.86 -37.38
N ASN A 150 -8.39 -15.76 -36.57
CA ASN A 150 -9.08 -16.97 -36.18
C ASN A 150 -9.86 -16.64 -34.91
N SER A 151 -11.16 -16.43 -35.10
CA SER A 151 -12.15 -16.31 -34.05
C SER A 151 -12.18 -17.59 -33.21
N LEU A 152 -11.42 -17.59 -32.11
CA LEU A 152 -11.83 -18.29 -30.91
C LEU A 152 -12.35 -17.22 -29.96
N SER A 153 -13.62 -17.37 -29.59
CA SER A 153 -14.25 -16.69 -28.46
C SER A 153 -13.43 -16.96 -27.20
N VAL A 154 -12.47 -16.10 -26.92
CA VAL A 154 -11.80 -16.01 -25.63
C VAL A 154 -12.66 -15.09 -24.78
N ASN A 155 -13.36 -15.67 -23.81
CA ASN A 155 -13.88 -14.92 -22.67
C ASN A 155 -12.68 -14.17 -22.07
N THR A 156 -12.66 -12.85 -22.22
CA THR A 156 -11.63 -11.97 -21.68
C THR A 156 -11.65 -12.06 -20.15
N SER A 157 -10.89 -13.02 -19.63
CA SER A 157 -10.39 -13.03 -18.27
C SER A 157 -9.05 -12.31 -18.34
N VAL A 158 -9.04 -11.09 -17.80
CA VAL A 158 -7.83 -10.32 -17.55
C VAL A 158 -7.00 -11.13 -16.55
N THR A 159 -5.95 -11.79 -17.02
CA THR A 159 -4.88 -12.34 -16.17
C THR A 159 -3.97 -11.20 -15.74
N GLU A 160 -4.26 -10.58 -14.60
CA GLU A 160 -3.40 -9.58 -13.95
C GLU A 160 -2.78 -10.16 -12.67
N GLY A 161 -1.54 -10.65 -12.79
CA GLY A 161 -0.75 -11.39 -11.80
C GLY A 161 -0.20 -10.60 -10.61
N GLY A 162 -1.02 -10.13 -9.68
CA GLY A 162 -0.59 -9.53 -8.41
C GLY A 162 -0.46 -10.57 -7.29
N LYS A 163 0.75 -11.09 -7.02
CA LYS A 163 1.02 -11.91 -5.83
C LYS A 163 1.33 -11.02 -4.62
N ILE A 164 0.48 -11.00 -3.59
CA ILE A 164 0.82 -10.40 -2.29
C ILE A 164 1.31 -11.50 -1.35
N GLN A 165 2.49 -11.30 -0.75
CA GLN A 165 3.02 -12.15 0.30
C GLN A 165 2.41 -11.74 1.64
N VAL A 166 1.52 -12.57 2.17
CA VAL A 166 0.95 -12.38 3.50
C VAL A 166 1.85 -13.09 4.52
N PRO A 167 2.31 -12.42 5.60
CA PRO A 167 3.05 -13.10 6.64
C PRO A 167 2.16 -14.21 7.22
N PHE A 168 2.72 -15.41 7.35
CA PHE A 168 2.08 -16.65 7.82
C PHE A 168 1.31 -17.51 6.78
N PHE A 169 0.82 -16.95 5.66
CA PHE A 169 -0.04 -17.67 4.70
C PHE A 169 0.56 -17.87 3.28
N GLY A 170 1.73 -17.31 2.98
CA GLY A 170 2.40 -17.49 1.68
C GLY A 170 1.92 -16.51 0.60
N THR A 171 2.29 -16.75 -0.67
CA THR A 171 1.92 -15.91 -1.82
C THR A 171 0.48 -16.19 -2.25
N VAL A 172 -0.42 -15.21 -2.08
CA VAL A 172 -1.81 -15.29 -2.57
C VAL A 172 -1.90 -14.51 -3.87
N GLN A 173 -2.39 -15.14 -4.95
CA GLN A 173 -2.65 -14.51 -6.26
C GLN A 173 -3.96 -13.71 -6.15
N ILE A 174 -3.87 -12.39 -6.20
CA ILE A 174 -5.01 -11.47 -6.02
C ILE A 174 -5.96 -11.48 -7.24
N ASP A 175 -5.47 -11.93 -8.38
CA ASP A 175 -6.12 -12.07 -9.68
C ASP A 175 -7.28 -13.07 -9.65
N THR A 176 -7.32 -13.96 -8.65
CA THR A 176 -8.38 -14.96 -8.48
C THR A 176 -9.43 -14.54 -7.45
N LEU A 177 -9.20 -13.42 -6.74
CA LEU A 177 -10.13 -12.93 -5.73
C LEU A 177 -11.11 -11.95 -6.35
N SER A 178 -12.40 -12.28 -6.24
CA SER A 178 -13.44 -11.33 -6.61
C SER A 178 -13.38 -10.09 -5.71
N LEU A 179 -13.74 -8.93 -6.25
CA LEU A 179 -13.77 -7.65 -5.51
C LEU A 179 -14.46 -7.75 -4.13
N PRO A 180 -15.57 -8.50 -3.94
CA PRO A 180 -16.16 -8.71 -2.62
C PRO A 180 -15.23 -9.45 -1.64
N VAL A 181 -14.50 -10.47 -2.10
CA VAL A 181 -13.58 -11.23 -1.24
C VAL A 181 -12.37 -10.37 -0.88
N LEU A 182 -11.84 -9.62 -1.84
CA LEU A 182 -10.78 -8.65 -1.58
C LEU A 182 -11.22 -7.59 -0.56
N THR A 183 -12.42 -7.04 -0.75
CA THR A 183 -13.01 -6.06 0.18
C THR A 183 -13.09 -6.64 1.59
N PHE A 184 -13.59 -7.88 1.71
CA PHE A 184 -13.71 -8.55 3.00
C PHE A 184 -12.35 -8.73 3.68
N ILE A 185 -11.35 -9.25 2.97
CA ILE A 185 -10.04 -9.52 3.56
C ILE A 185 -9.35 -8.22 3.99
N LEU A 186 -9.30 -7.21 3.12
CA LEU A 186 -8.61 -5.95 3.44
C LEU A 186 -9.31 -5.20 4.57
N ALA A 187 -10.64 -5.14 4.57
CA ALA A 187 -11.40 -4.50 5.64
C ALA A 187 -11.28 -5.25 6.97
N PHE A 188 -11.28 -6.58 6.93
CA PHE A 188 -11.11 -7.40 8.13
C PHE A 188 -9.72 -7.20 8.73
N LEU A 189 -8.67 -7.19 7.91
CA LEU A 189 -7.31 -6.91 8.37
C LEU A 189 -7.17 -5.48 8.93
N ASP A 190 -7.88 -4.51 8.35
CA ASP A 190 -7.92 -3.13 8.85
C ASP A 190 -8.62 -3.04 10.21
N GLY A 191 -9.71 -3.79 10.44
CA GLY A 191 -10.43 -3.78 11.73
C GLY A 191 -9.55 -4.20 12.91
N PHE A 192 -8.73 -5.24 12.71
CA PHE A 192 -7.77 -5.72 13.72
C PHE A 192 -6.54 -4.80 13.90
N ASN A 193 -6.69 -3.50 13.65
CA ASN A 193 -5.67 -2.49 13.91
C ASN A 193 -5.46 -2.32 15.42
N PRO A 194 -4.20 -2.39 15.91
CA PRO A 194 -3.91 -2.21 17.33
C PRO A 194 -4.36 -0.84 17.86
N CYS A 195 -4.33 0.22 17.05
CA CYS A 195 -4.82 1.55 17.44
C CYS A 195 -6.33 1.51 17.77
N ALA A 196 -7.14 0.88 16.92
CA ALA A 196 -8.59 0.72 17.10
C ALA A 196 -8.91 -0.03 18.39
N MET A 197 -8.31 -1.21 18.57
CA MET A 197 -8.53 -2.07 19.73
C MET A 197 -8.27 -1.37 21.08
N TRP A 198 -7.21 -0.57 21.18
CA TRP A 198 -6.91 0.18 22.43
C TRP A 198 -7.90 1.31 22.68
N THR A 199 -8.35 1.99 21.63
CA THR A 199 -9.34 3.07 21.76
C THR A 199 -10.70 2.51 22.17
N LEU A 200 -11.07 1.34 21.65
CA LEU A 200 -12.29 0.64 22.02
C LEU A 200 -12.27 0.19 23.49
N LEU A 201 -11.15 -0.35 23.97
CA LEU A 201 -10.99 -0.70 25.39
C LEU A 201 -11.11 0.52 26.32
N PHE A 202 -10.53 1.65 25.92
CA PHE A 202 -10.68 2.91 26.65
C PHE A 202 -12.15 3.37 26.69
N LEU A 203 -12.84 3.31 25.56
CA LEU A 203 -14.27 3.63 25.48
C LEU A 203 -15.10 2.71 26.39
N ILE A 204 -14.89 1.39 26.32
CA ILE A 204 -15.56 0.41 27.17
C ILE A 204 -15.32 0.73 28.65
N SER A 205 -14.09 1.04 29.04
CA SER A 205 -13.77 1.42 30.43
C SER A 205 -14.51 2.69 30.88
N LEU A 206 -14.65 3.68 30.00
CA LEU A 206 -15.40 4.91 30.28
C LEU A 206 -16.90 4.61 30.43
N LEU A 207 -17.43 3.76 29.56
CA LEU A 207 -18.86 3.42 29.52
C LEU A 207 -19.28 2.54 30.71
N LEU A 208 -18.47 1.57 31.12
CA LEU A 208 -18.75 0.67 32.25
C LEU A 208 -18.89 1.40 33.59
N GLY A 209 -18.31 2.59 33.75
CA GLY A 209 -18.46 3.42 34.94
C GLY A 209 -19.84 4.08 35.07
N MET A 210 -20.70 4.00 34.05
CA MET A 210 -22.02 4.63 34.07
C MET A 210 -23.10 3.72 34.67
N ARG A 211 -23.88 4.26 35.61
CA ARG A 211 -25.00 3.53 36.25
C ARG A 211 -26.16 3.28 35.29
N ASP A 212 -26.31 4.11 34.25
CA ASP A 212 -27.50 4.17 33.41
C ASP A 212 -27.33 3.35 32.12
N ARG A 213 -27.93 2.15 32.09
CA ARG A 213 -27.73 1.15 31.02
C ARG A 213 -28.17 1.65 29.65
N LYS A 214 -29.29 2.38 29.57
CA LYS A 214 -29.81 2.92 28.30
C LYS A 214 -28.84 3.93 27.71
N ARG A 215 -28.31 4.83 28.55
CA ARG A 215 -27.34 5.85 28.14
C ARG A 215 -26.03 5.21 27.64
N MET A 216 -25.60 4.13 28.28
CA MET A 216 -24.40 3.39 27.88
C MET A 216 -24.51 2.81 26.47
N TRP A 217 -25.61 2.13 26.15
CA TRP A 217 -25.87 1.62 24.81
C TRP A 217 -25.99 2.72 23.76
N ILE A 218 -26.71 3.81 24.06
CA ILE A 218 -26.87 4.95 23.14
C ILE A 218 -25.51 5.56 22.80
N LEU A 219 -24.65 5.79 23.80
CA LEU A 219 -23.34 6.41 23.58
C LEU A 219 -22.38 5.47 22.85
N GLY A 220 -22.36 4.17 23.16
CA GLY A 220 -21.51 3.22 22.45
C GLY A 220 -21.93 3.01 20.99
N VAL A 221 -23.23 2.88 20.71
CA VAL A 221 -23.74 2.80 19.33
C VAL A 221 -23.48 4.10 18.58
N ALA A 222 -23.66 5.26 19.23
CA ALA A 222 -23.35 6.55 18.63
C ALA A 222 -21.86 6.67 18.28
N PHE A 223 -20.96 6.15 19.12
CA PHE A 223 -19.53 6.09 18.80
C PHE A 223 -19.28 5.30 17.52
N ILE A 224 -19.78 4.05 17.45
CA ILE A 224 -19.54 3.15 16.30
C ILE A 224 -20.11 3.76 15.01
N ILE A 225 -21.35 4.27 15.04
CA ILE A 225 -21.97 4.91 13.86
C ILE A 225 -21.20 6.16 13.44
N SER A 226 -20.78 6.98 14.39
CA SER A 226 -19.97 8.18 14.09
C SER A 226 -18.62 7.79 13.50
N SER A 227 -17.99 6.74 14.05
CA SER A 227 -16.73 6.16 13.57
C SER A 227 -16.86 5.73 12.11
N ALA A 228 -17.82 4.86 11.82
CA ALA A 228 -18.12 4.37 10.47
C ALA A 228 -18.41 5.52 9.48
N THR A 229 -19.18 6.52 9.92
CA THR A 229 -19.51 7.67 9.08
C THR A 229 -18.28 8.52 8.76
N VAL A 230 -17.47 8.82 9.77
CA VAL A 230 -16.23 9.61 9.59
C VAL A 230 -15.26 8.87 8.69
N TYR A 231 -15.07 7.57 8.90
CA TYR A 231 -14.21 6.74 8.08
C TYR A 231 -14.70 6.67 6.62
N PHE A 232 -16.01 6.54 6.41
CA PHE A 232 -16.62 6.60 5.07
C PHE A 232 -16.35 7.94 4.40
N LEU A 233 -16.53 9.04 5.13
CA LEU A 233 -16.26 10.37 4.61
C LEU A 233 -14.79 10.51 4.21
N PHE A 234 -13.84 9.99 4.99
CA PHE A 234 -12.42 9.97 4.62
C PHE A 234 -12.14 9.15 3.36
N LEU A 235 -12.65 7.92 3.29
CA LEU A 235 -12.48 7.05 2.11
C LEU A 235 -13.12 7.65 0.85
N SER A 236 -14.32 8.20 0.99
CA SER A 236 -15.06 8.84 -0.11
C SER A 236 -14.39 10.13 -0.58
N ALA A 237 -13.77 10.87 0.34
CA ALA A 237 -13.11 12.13 0.02
C ALA A 237 -11.76 11.93 -0.69
N TRP A 238 -11.25 10.68 -0.79
CA TRP A 238 -10.10 10.20 -1.58
C TRP A 238 -9.05 11.26 -1.94
N LEU A 239 -8.67 12.04 -0.92
CA LEU A 239 -8.08 13.37 -1.05
C LEU A 239 -7.03 13.44 -2.15
N ASN A 240 -7.16 14.44 -3.04
CA ASN A 240 -6.11 14.98 -3.92
C ASN A 240 -4.72 14.46 -3.51
N ILE A 241 -4.35 13.32 -4.08
CA ILE A 241 -3.36 12.37 -3.54
C ILE A 241 -1.99 13.01 -3.27
N PHE A 242 -1.72 14.14 -3.94
CA PHE A 242 -0.49 14.93 -3.82
C PHE A 242 -0.38 15.84 -2.58
N LEU A 243 -1.49 16.23 -1.93
CA LEU A 243 -1.45 17.05 -0.70
C LEU A 243 -1.31 16.21 0.58
N PHE A 244 -1.69 14.93 0.53
CA PHE A 244 -1.74 14.05 1.70
C PHE A 244 -0.39 13.42 2.02
N LEU A 245 0.42 13.03 1.02
CA LEU A 245 1.73 12.39 1.20
C LEU A 245 2.72 13.23 2.03
N GLY A 246 2.76 14.55 1.81
CA GLY A 246 3.62 15.46 2.59
C GLY A 246 3.11 15.71 4.02
N PHE A 247 1.79 15.74 4.23
CA PHE A 247 1.16 15.93 5.54
C PHE A 247 1.25 14.67 6.42
N ILE A 248 1.12 13.49 5.81
CA ILE A 248 1.19 12.19 6.52
C ILE A 248 2.49 12.06 7.30
N VAL A 249 3.65 12.49 6.76
CA VAL A 249 4.93 12.37 7.45
C VAL A 249 4.94 13.14 8.77
N TRP A 250 4.46 14.39 8.76
CA TRP A 250 4.42 15.23 9.97
C TRP A 250 3.40 14.72 10.99
N VAL A 251 2.20 14.35 10.55
CA VAL A 251 1.18 13.82 11.47
C VAL A 251 1.61 12.47 12.04
N ARG A 252 2.24 11.61 11.23
CA ARG A 252 2.78 10.35 11.69
C ARG A 252 3.91 10.54 12.70
N MET A 253 4.82 11.50 12.50
CA MET A 253 5.82 11.82 13.51
C MET A 253 5.16 12.32 14.80
N LEU A 254 4.16 13.18 14.71
CA LEU A 254 3.41 13.68 15.88
C LEU A 254 2.76 12.51 16.66
N ILE A 255 2.04 11.63 15.96
CA ILE A 255 1.38 10.46 16.55
C ILE A 255 2.40 9.47 17.11
N GLY A 256 3.50 9.22 16.39
CA GLY A 256 4.59 8.35 16.85
C GLY A 256 5.20 8.86 18.16
N ILE A 257 5.46 10.16 18.27
CA ILE A 257 5.94 10.78 19.51
C ILE A 257 4.91 10.65 20.62
N LEU A 258 3.63 10.90 20.31
CA LEU A 258 2.55 10.80 21.29
C LEU A 258 2.38 9.34 21.78
N ALA A 259 2.45 8.36 20.89
CA ALA A 259 2.39 6.93 21.20
C ALA A 259 3.61 6.46 22.02
N LEU A 260 4.81 6.96 21.73
CA LEU A 260 5.99 6.72 22.56
C LEU A 260 5.84 7.32 23.96
N GLY A 261 5.30 8.53 24.04
CA GLY A 261 5.04 9.22 25.30
C GLY A 261 4.00 8.47 26.16
N THR A 262 2.85 8.13 25.57
CA THR A 262 1.77 7.42 26.28
C THR A 262 2.15 5.98 26.60
N GLY A 263 2.78 5.27 25.67
CA GLY A 263 3.30 3.91 25.88
C GLY A 263 4.37 3.85 26.97
N GLY A 264 5.33 4.76 26.92
CA GLY A 264 6.37 4.90 27.94
C GLY A 264 5.79 5.28 29.32
N TYR A 265 4.79 6.17 29.35
CA TYR A 265 4.07 6.53 30.57
C TYR A 265 3.35 5.32 31.18
N TYR A 266 2.60 4.54 30.39
CA TYR A 266 1.92 3.34 30.89
C TYR A 266 2.89 2.27 31.41
N MET A 267 4.03 2.09 30.75
CA MET A 267 5.06 1.16 31.21
C MET A 267 5.73 1.65 32.51
N GLN A 268 6.00 2.95 32.62
CA GLN A 268 6.54 3.55 33.84
C GLN A 268 5.55 3.48 35.01
N ASP A 269 4.26 3.70 34.75
CA ASP A 269 3.19 3.58 35.73
C ASP A 269 3.10 2.14 36.25
N PHE A 270 3.17 1.13 35.38
CA PHE A 270 3.18 -0.28 35.80
C PHE A 270 4.35 -0.64 36.74
N LEU A 271 5.54 -0.07 36.48
CA LEU A 271 6.75 -0.29 37.27
C LEU A 271 6.70 0.43 38.63
N LYS A 272 6.16 1.66 38.67
CA LYS A 272 6.06 2.47 39.90
C LYS A 272 4.87 2.07 40.78
N ASN A 273 3.72 1.72 40.19
CA ASN A 273 2.49 1.41 40.91
C ASN A 273 2.27 -0.10 41.09
N LYS A 274 2.97 -0.68 42.08
CA LYS A 274 2.94 -2.13 42.37
C LYS A 274 1.62 -2.67 42.95
N GLN A 275 0.70 -1.82 43.39
CA GLN A 275 -0.54 -2.26 44.04
C GLN A 275 -1.80 -2.21 43.16
N GLY A 276 -1.74 -1.77 41.89
CA GLY A 276 -2.94 -1.62 41.05
C GLY A 276 -3.99 -0.65 41.61
N SER A 277 -3.67 0.01 42.73
CA SER A 277 -4.38 1.14 43.29
C SER A 277 -3.71 2.40 42.77
N CYS A 278 -4.52 3.36 42.33
CA CYS A 278 -4.08 4.72 42.13
C CYS A 278 -3.27 5.16 43.37
N SER A 279 -1.97 5.42 43.23
CA SER A 279 -1.15 6.09 44.25
C SER A 279 -1.50 7.58 44.35
N ILE A 280 -2.80 7.89 44.30
CA ILE A 280 -3.36 9.24 44.27
C ILE A 280 -4.52 9.27 45.28
N THR A 281 -4.26 8.71 46.46
CA THR A 281 -5.09 8.87 47.65
C THR A 281 -4.66 10.10 48.45
N GLY A 282 -4.13 11.15 47.79
CA GLY A 282 -3.53 12.28 48.50
C GLY A 282 -3.56 13.64 47.82
N ASN A 283 -4.36 13.85 46.77
CA ASN A 283 -4.44 15.16 46.14
C ASN A 283 -5.89 15.67 46.12
N GLN A 284 -6.30 16.38 47.19
CA GLN A 284 -7.60 17.04 47.31
C GLN A 284 -7.98 17.86 46.06
N LYS A 285 -6.98 18.42 45.36
CA LYS A 285 -7.18 19.14 44.09
C LYS A 285 -7.70 18.25 42.95
N ARG A 286 -7.22 17.00 42.83
CA ARG A 286 -7.69 16.07 41.78
C ARG A 286 -9.09 15.56 42.09
N GLN A 287 -9.43 15.32 43.35
CA GLN A 287 -10.81 15.01 43.76
C GLN A 287 -11.76 16.19 43.50
N GLN A 288 -11.34 17.43 43.71
CA GLN A 288 -12.15 18.61 43.37
C GLN A 288 -12.33 18.77 41.85
N ILE A 289 -11.31 18.50 41.05
CA ILE A 289 -11.42 18.49 39.58
C ILE A 289 -12.33 17.35 39.12
N PHE A 290 -12.17 16.15 39.69
CA PHE A 290 -13.01 14.99 39.37
C PHE A 290 -14.45 15.18 39.81
N GLN A 291 -14.71 15.83 40.96
CA GLN A 291 -16.05 16.21 41.43
C GLN A 291 -16.64 17.35 40.60
N LYS A 292 -15.83 18.30 40.11
CA LYS A 292 -16.29 19.32 39.15
C LYS A 292 -16.63 18.71 37.80
N LEU A 293 -15.79 17.79 37.30
CA LEU A 293 -16.08 17.00 36.10
C LEU A 293 -17.34 16.16 36.29
N GLN A 294 -17.46 15.41 37.39
CA GLN A 294 -18.67 14.66 37.74
C GLN A 294 -19.91 15.54 37.84
N LYS A 295 -19.85 16.73 38.46
CA LYS A 295 -20.98 17.68 38.50
C LYS A 295 -21.33 18.25 37.12
N ILE A 296 -20.38 18.33 36.19
CA ILE A 296 -20.63 18.70 34.80
C ILE A 296 -21.22 17.51 34.03
N THR A 297 -20.82 16.27 34.34
CA THR A 297 -21.33 15.02 33.72
C THR A 297 -22.66 14.53 34.30
N GLU A 298 -23.00 14.91 35.55
CA GLU A 298 -24.26 14.61 36.26
C GLU A 298 -25.41 15.52 35.82
N LYS A 299 -25.15 16.55 35.00
CA LYS A 299 -26.24 17.22 34.30
C LYS A 299 -26.83 16.29 33.24
N PRO A 300 -28.16 16.26 33.05
CA PRO A 300 -28.85 15.40 32.10
C PRO A 300 -28.73 15.94 30.67
N GLN A 301 -27.52 16.26 30.23
CA GLN A 301 -27.29 16.70 28.85
C GLN A 301 -26.65 15.53 28.10
N LEU A 302 -27.50 14.53 27.79
CA LEU A 302 -27.20 13.45 26.84
C LEU A 302 -26.50 14.01 25.60
N ILE A 303 -26.93 15.19 25.15
CA ILE A 303 -26.40 15.93 23.99
C ILE A 303 -24.93 16.29 24.15
N LEU A 304 -24.49 16.76 25.34
CA LEU A 304 -23.09 17.12 25.56
C LEU A 304 -22.20 15.87 25.60
N ALA A 305 -22.70 14.78 26.18
CA ALA A 305 -22.01 13.49 26.16
C ALA A 305 -21.95 12.90 24.74
N LEU A 306 -23.03 13.02 23.96
CA LEU A 306 -23.09 12.60 22.56
C LEU A 306 -22.08 13.39 21.72
N GLY A 307 -22.03 14.71 21.89
CA GLY A 307 -21.02 15.56 21.24
C GLY A 307 -19.59 15.17 21.60
N GLY A 308 -19.32 14.86 22.88
CA GLY A 308 -18.02 14.38 23.34
C GLY A 308 -17.62 13.04 22.71
N ILE A 309 -18.58 12.12 22.57
CA ILE A 309 -18.35 10.82 21.91
C ILE A 309 -18.13 10.97 20.41
N ILE A 310 -18.88 11.83 19.72
CA ILE A 310 -18.67 12.12 18.29
C ILE A 310 -17.28 12.72 18.08
N LEU A 311 -16.89 13.71 18.89
CA LEU A 311 -15.56 14.33 18.83
C LEU A 311 -14.46 13.28 19.08
N LEU A 312 -14.66 12.40 20.06
CA LEU A 312 -13.75 11.31 20.33
C LEU A 312 -13.64 10.35 19.13
N ALA A 313 -14.75 9.98 18.50
CA ALA A 313 -14.76 9.14 17.30
C ALA A 313 -13.96 9.78 16.17
N ILE A 314 -14.13 11.08 15.91
CA ILE A 314 -13.36 11.81 14.89
C ILE A 314 -11.85 11.74 15.20
N ALA A 315 -11.47 12.03 16.45
CA ALA A 315 -10.07 12.01 16.86
C ALA A 315 -9.45 10.61 16.73
N VAL A 316 -10.19 9.57 17.11
CA VAL A 316 -9.76 8.17 17.01
C VAL A 316 -9.58 7.76 15.55
N ASN A 317 -10.56 8.03 14.68
CA ASN A 317 -10.49 7.69 13.25
C ASN A 317 -9.34 8.39 12.54
N MET A 318 -9.00 9.62 12.95
CA MET A 318 -7.84 10.32 12.40
C MET A 318 -6.53 9.62 12.74
N VAL A 319 -6.40 9.06 13.95
CA VAL A 319 -5.23 8.28 14.36
C VAL A 319 -5.20 6.93 13.66
N GLU A 320 -6.35 6.26 13.61
CA GLU A 320 -6.53 4.96 12.97
C GLU A 320 -6.19 4.98 11.48
N LEU A 321 -6.72 5.96 10.75
CA LEU A 321 -6.41 6.18 9.33
C LEU A 321 -4.90 6.25 9.08
N ILE A 322 -4.12 6.76 10.04
CA ILE A 322 -2.66 6.88 9.91
C ILE A 322 -1.96 5.58 10.31
N CYS A 323 -2.50 4.85 11.28
CA CYS A 323 -1.98 3.55 11.70
C CYS A 323 -2.17 2.47 10.62
N SER A 324 -3.23 2.52 9.82
CA SER A 324 -3.55 1.51 8.80
C SER A 324 -3.71 2.06 7.37
N ALA A 325 -3.30 3.30 7.10
CA ALA A 325 -3.48 4.03 5.82
C ALA A 325 -3.23 3.21 4.54
N GLY A 326 -2.28 2.27 4.59
CA GLY A 326 -1.91 1.43 3.44
C GLY A 326 -3.06 0.57 2.91
N LEU A 327 -3.83 -0.09 3.79
CA LEU A 327 -4.91 -1.01 3.35
C LEU A 327 -6.06 -0.26 2.67
N PRO A 328 -6.61 0.83 3.26
CA PRO A 328 -7.53 1.74 2.59
C PRO A 328 -7.02 2.22 1.24
N ALA A 329 -5.76 2.63 1.16
CA ALA A 329 -5.19 3.24 -0.05
C ALA A 329 -5.06 2.24 -1.21
N ILE A 330 -4.61 1.02 -0.92
CA ILE A 330 -4.54 -0.05 -1.93
C ILE A 330 -5.94 -0.41 -2.41
N TYR A 331 -6.90 -0.55 -1.48
CA TYR A 331 -8.26 -0.99 -1.81
C TYR A 331 -8.99 -0.02 -2.76
N THR A 332 -9.00 1.25 -2.40
CA THR A 332 -9.59 2.36 -3.16
C THR A 332 -8.88 2.61 -4.49
N GLN A 333 -7.56 2.40 -4.56
CA GLN A 333 -6.82 2.39 -5.82
C GLN A 333 -7.35 1.29 -6.75
N ILE A 334 -7.45 0.05 -6.26
CA ILE A 334 -8.02 -1.09 -7.02
C ILE A 334 -9.46 -0.78 -7.44
N LEU A 335 -10.26 -0.20 -6.55
CA LEU A 335 -11.66 0.14 -6.82
C LEU A 335 -11.78 1.23 -7.90
N SER A 336 -10.85 2.20 -7.93
CA SER A 336 -10.79 3.23 -8.97
C SER A 336 -10.38 2.68 -10.33
N LEU A 337 -9.45 1.72 -10.37
CA LEU A 337 -9.00 1.04 -11.59
C LEU A 337 -10.02 0.05 -12.15
N SER A 338 -10.96 -0.40 -11.31
CA SER A 338 -12.03 -1.33 -11.70
C SER A 338 -13.14 -0.68 -12.54
N HIS A 339 -13.05 0.62 -12.86
CA HIS A 339 -13.98 1.36 -13.74
C HIS A 339 -15.47 1.14 -13.39
N LEU A 340 -15.80 1.09 -12.10
CA LEU A 340 -17.15 0.81 -11.64
C LEU A 340 -18.07 2.02 -11.77
N PRO A 341 -19.38 1.81 -11.99
CA PRO A 341 -20.36 2.88 -11.86
C PRO A 341 -20.37 3.41 -10.41
N LEU A 342 -20.61 4.71 -10.26
CA LEU A 342 -20.53 5.43 -8.97
C LEU A 342 -21.25 4.73 -7.82
N TRP A 343 -22.43 4.15 -8.06
CA TRP A 343 -23.18 3.50 -7.00
C TRP A 343 -22.53 2.19 -6.51
N GLN A 344 -21.92 1.41 -7.43
CA GLN A 344 -21.16 0.22 -7.05
C GLN A 344 -19.90 0.61 -6.28
N TYR A 345 -19.21 1.68 -6.70
CA TYR A 345 -18.06 2.22 -5.96
C TYR A 345 -18.41 2.53 -4.50
N TYR A 346 -19.45 3.34 -4.26
CA TYR A 346 -19.88 3.66 -2.89
C TYR A 346 -20.45 2.47 -2.12
N PHE A 347 -21.07 1.51 -2.81
CA PHE A 347 -21.52 0.28 -2.19
C PHE A 347 -20.35 -0.56 -1.67
N TYR A 348 -19.29 -0.70 -2.46
CA TYR A 348 -18.06 -1.38 -2.06
C TYR A 348 -17.35 -0.67 -0.91
N LEU A 349 -17.29 0.67 -0.91
CA LEU A 349 -16.83 1.43 0.25
C LEU A 349 -17.69 1.19 1.50
N GLY A 350 -19.02 1.17 1.36
CA GLY A 350 -19.92 0.85 2.46
C GLY A 350 -19.72 -0.57 2.98
N PHE A 351 -19.49 -1.52 2.09
CA PHE A 351 -19.20 -2.91 2.44
C PHE A 351 -17.86 -3.05 3.15
N TYR A 352 -16.83 -2.35 2.68
CA TYR A 352 -15.53 -2.25 3.37
C TYR A 352 -15.73 -1.82 4.83
N ILE A 353 -16.45 -0.73 5.05
CA ILE A 353 -16.64 -0.16 6.39
C ILE A 353 -17.47 -1.07 7.28
N PHE A 354 -18.47 -1.74 6.71
CA PHE A 354 -19.27 -2.69 7.46
C PHE A 354 -18.40 -3.84 8.00
N ILE A 355 -17.49 -4.38 7.18
CA ILE A 355 -16.58 -5.44 7.61
C ILE A 355 -15.53 -4.90 8.60
N PHE A 356 -14.98 -3.72 8.34
CA PHE A 356 -14.04 -3.03 9.20
C PHE A 356 -14.61 -2.72 10.60
N MET A 357 -15.91 -2.44 10.72
CA MET A 357 -16.55 -2.16 12.02
C MET A 357 -17.04 -3.42 12.74
N LEU A 358 -16.91 -4.61 12.12
CA LEU A 358 -17.53 -5.83 12.62
C LEU A 358 -16.87 -6.31 13.91
N ASP A 359 -15.55 -6.23 14.00
CA ASP A 359 -14.77 -6.59 15.17
C ASP A 359 -14.96 -5.59 16.32
N ASP A 360 -15.03 -4.29 16.01
CA ASP A 360 -15.42 -3.25 16.97
C ASP A 360 -16.79 -3.51 17.57
N LEU A 361 -17.76 -3.86 16.73
CA LEU A 361 -19.11 -4.26 17.14
C LEU A 361 -19.04 -5.52 18.03
N PHE A 362 -18.28 -6.53 17.61
CA PHE A 362 -18.14 -7.78 18.36
C PHE A 362 -17.56 -7.54 19.75
N VAL A 363 -16.44 -6.81 19.85
CA VAL A 363 -15.79 -6.51 21.12
C VAL A 363 -16.65 -5.59 21.99
N PHE A 364 -17.31 -4.58 21.42
CA PHE A 364 -18.22 -3.72 22.16
C PHE A 364 -19.41 -4.49 22.76
N PHE A 365 -20.10 -5.30 21.94
CA PHE A 365 -21.27 -6.05 22.38
C PHE A 365 -20.90 -7.12 23.41
N THR A 366 -19.83 -7.87 23.16
CA THR A 366 -19.35 -8.88 24.11
C THR A 366 -18.97 -8.23 25.43
N ALA A 367 -18.23 -7.12 25.42
CA ALA A 367 -17.88 -6.40 26.63
C ALA A 367 -19.12 -5.86 27.36
N MET A 368 -20.05 -5.28 26.63
CA MET A 368 -21.27 -4.70 27.20
C MET A 368 -22.19 -5.75 27.84
N ILE A 369 -22.14 -7.01 27.40
CA ILE A 369 -22.91 -8.11 28.00
C ILE A 369 -22.11 -8.79 29.14
N THR A 370 -20.81 -9.05 28.94
CA THR A 370 -19.98 -9.88 29.84
C THR A 370 -19.36 -9.11 31.00
N LEU A 371 -18.82 -7.91 30.76
CA LEU A 371 -18.16 -7.09 31.79
C LEU A 371 -19.16 -6.42 32.75
N GLN A 372 -20.47 -6.54 32.48
CA GLN A 372 -21.51 -6.22 33.47
C GLN A 372 -21.61 -7.26 34.59
N ALA A 373 -21.17 -8.49 34.33
CA ALA A 373 -21.22 -9.60 35.28
C ALA A 373 -19.92 -9.77 36.09
N VAL A 374 -18.81 -9.24 35.58
CA VAL A 374 -17.49 -9.31 36.20
C VAL A 374 -16.97 -7.90 36.40
N GLY A 375 -17.20 -7.32 37.58
CA GLY A 375 -16.58 -6.05 37.95
C GLY A 375 -15.07 -6.16 37.73
N ILE A 376 -14.52 -5.31 36.85
CA ILE A 376 -13.11 -5.34 36.45
C ILE A 376 -12.25 -5.41 37.71
N GLN A 377 -11.68 -6.58 37.99
CA GLN A 377 -10.68 -6.72 39.04
C GLN A 377 -9.49 -5.84 38.65
N SER A 378 -9.02 -5.02 39.59
CA SER A 378 -7.90 -4.07 39.41
C SER A 378 -6.65 -4.69 38.78
N THR A 379 -6.48 -6.00 38.91
CA THR A 379 -5.42 -6.80 38.29
C THR A 379 -5.51 -6.83 36.76
N TYR A 380 -6.68 -7.00 36.16
CA TYR A 380 -6.86 -7.05 34.70
C TYR A 380 -6.60 -5.69 34.05
N ALA A 381 -7.08 -4.61 34.66
CA ALA A 381 -6.80 -3.25 34.19
C ALA A 381 -5.29 -2.97 34.20
N ARG A 382 -4.59 -3.43 35.24
CA ARG A 382 -3.13 -3.25 35.36
C ARG A 382 -2.34 -3.98 34.27
N TYR A 383 -2.65 -5.24 33.99
CA TYR A 383 -1.99 -5.98 32.90
C TYR A 383 -2.38 -5.46 31.52
N SER A 384 -3.64 -5.04 31.34
CA SER A 384 -4.10 -4.41 30.11
C SER A 384 -3.33 -3.12 29.82
N HIS A 385 -3.15 -2.23 30.81
CA HIS A 385 -2.34 -1.02 30.64
C HIS A 385 -0.88 -1.30 30.29
N LEU A 386 -0.28 -2.36 30.86
CA LEU A 386 1.09 -2.74 30.50
C LEU A 386 1.16 -3.24 29.05
N ILE A 387 0.29 -4.17 28.67
CA ILE A 387 0.29 -4.75 27.32
C ILE A 387 0.03 -3.64 26.30
N GLY A 388 -0.90 -2.73 26.59
CA GLY A 388 -1.17 -1.58 25.71
C GLY A 388 -0.07 -0.55 25.68
N GLY A 389 0.58 -0.32 26.81
CA GLY A 389 1.78 0.50 26.86
C GLY A 389 2.90 -0.05 25.98
N ILE A 390 3.15 -1.36 26.06
CA ILE A 390 4.15 -2.06 25.24
C ILE A 390 3.77 -2.00 23.76
N CYS A 391 2.53 -2.34 23.40
CA CYS A 391 2.06 -2.30 22.01
C CYS A 391 2.16 -0.88 21.44
N MET A 392 1.64 0.14 22.14
CA MET A 392 1.72 1.55 21.71
C MET A 392 3.16 2.05 21.60
N PHE A 393 4.04 1.63 22.51
CA PHE A 393 5.46 1.98 22.44
C PHE A 393 6.13 1.36 21.21
N ILE A 394 5.91 0.06 20.96
CA ILE A 394 6.45 -0.63 19.77
C ILE A 394 5.92 0.02 18.48
N ILE A 395 4.62 0.28 18.40
CA ILE A 395 4.00 0.97 17.26
C ILE A 395 4.61 2.37 17.09
N GLY A 396 4.78 3.12 18.18
CA GLY A 396 5.43 4.43 18.15
C GLY A 396 6.87 4.38 17.61
N VAL A 397 7.67 3.39 18.04
CA VAL A 397 9.03 3.18 17.50
C VAL A 397 8.97 2.86 16.00
N LEU A 398 8.12 1.93 15.59
CA LEU A 398 7.97 1.55 14.18
C LEU A 398 7.49 2.75 13.33
N LEU A 399 6.54 3.53 13.84
CA LEU A 399 6.06 4.76 13.19
C LEU A 399 7.13 5.85 13.09
N LEU A 400 8.21 5.85 13.88
CA LEU A 400 9.29 6.83 13.72
C LEU A 400 10.46 6.30 12.87
N PHE A 401 10.84 5.04 13.05
CA PHE A 401 12.08 4.51 12.47
C PHE A 401 11.89 3.58 11.27
N LYS A 402 10.76 2.84 11.20
CA LYS A 402 10.49 1.84 10.15
C LYS A 402 9.01 1.84 9.74
N PRO A 403 8.55 2.88 9.00
CA PRO A 403 7.17 2.95 8.46
C PRO A 403 6.68 1.69 7.79
N GLU A 404 7.59 1.14 6.98
CA GLU A 404 7.31 0.20 5.92
C GLU A 404 6.73 -1.09 6.51
N TRP A 405 7.14 -1.42 7.74
CA TRP A 405 6.68 -2.60 8.47
C TRP A 405 5.23 -2.50 8.95
N LEU A 406 4.71 -1.29 9.13
CA LEU A 406 3.32 -1.04 9.52
C LEU A 406 2.42 -0.79 8.30
N MET A 407 2.97 -0.23 7.22
CA MET A 407 2.19 0.19 6.05
C MET A 407 2.03 -0.89 4.97
N PHE A 408 2.44 -2.14 5.22
CA PHE A 408 2.36 -3.27 4.27
C PHE A 408 2.77 -2.90 2.82
N GLY A 409 3.86 -2.15 2.67
CA GLY A 409 4.40 -1.65 1.38
C GLY A 409 5.82 -2.12 1.07
#